data_AF-A0A928TTJ7-F1
#
_entry.id   AF-A0A928TTJ7-F1
#
_cell.length_a   1.000
_cell.length_b   1.000
_cell.length_c   1.000
_cell.angle_alpha   90.00
_cell.angle_beta   90.00
_cell.angle_gamma   90.00
#
_symmetry.space_group_name_H-M   'P 1'
#
loop_
_entity.id
_entity.type
_entity.pdbx_description
1 polymer ?
#
loop_
_entity_poly.entity_id
_entity_poly.type
_entity_poly.pdbx_seq_one_letter_code
_entity_poly.pdbx_strand_id
1 'polypeptide(L)'
;MRWVNPSIVCAILLASPFAVNAAEGQGETLFLMLDQGFVGRPVELSVFQNRLVVDWDANTLQAPTNVTLNVDGDRVRISFENAEALSPSGSINITLDDKHKTVFASADISLSSADFEAVLTVQESMNEEATGADGITYTDERVFLMLDQGFVGRPVTMDAFGGAAVLAWDERALLKPTTLTLTRTRGGQEADQTEASWGLEIAFGSDDAISPAGMFTLTFKALRPPESGEQAEVRVLSSSVNTVSAAFSGEHVTMRTAAANKAVYAPAYRSGIMRYGIASWYRYKECLCAASPDVPKGTRLRVARADDPNTFTVVTVNDWGPDRSVHPDRVIDLDYVAFDRIGNPRGGVLGVVVDLVKPEDPVYALADELPPPPWKW
;
A
#
# COMPACT_ATOMS: atom_id res chain seq x y z
N MET A 1 9.35 30.07 24.54
CA MET A 1 10.36 30.72 23.66
C MET A 1 9.67 30.92 22.31
N ARG A 2 9.21 32.14 22.00
CA ARG A 2 8.57 32.43 20.70
C ARG A 2 9.68 32.61 19.67
N TRP A 3 9.67 31.79 18.63
CA TRP A 3 10.59 31.91 17.50
C TRP A 3 10.32 33.22 16.76
N VAL A 4 11.36 34.00 16.54
CA VAL A 4 11.35 35.26 15.80
C VAL A 4 11.96 34.97 14.43
N ASN A 5 11.16 35.13 13.38
CA ASN A 5 11.49 35.16 11.95
C ASN A 5 12.49 34.11 11.40
N PRO A 6 12.01 33.03 10.75
CA PRO A 6 12.84 32.28 9.83
C PRO A 6 12.96 33.08 8.51
N SER A 7 14.15 33.58 8.21
CA SER A 7 14.45 34.12 6.87
C SER A 7 14.33 32.99 5.85
N ILE A 8 13.42 33.12 4.88
CA ILE A 8 13.27 32.19 3.76
C ILE A 8 14.55 32.24 2.92
N VAL A 9 15.32 31.15 2.92
CA VAL A 9 16.42 30.97 1.97
C VAL A 9 15.92 30.02 0.89
N CYS A 10 15.72 30.54 -0.32
CA CYS A 10 15.34 29.77 -1.50
C CYS A 10 16.61 29.40 -2.27
N ALA A 11 16.85 28.11 -2.48
CA ALA A 11 17.89 27.63 -3.37
C ALA A 11 17.22 27.04 -4.60
N ILE A 12 17.46 27.64 -5.76
CA ILE A 12 16.86 27.21 -7.03
C ILE A 12 17.95 26.45 -7.79
N LEU A 13 17.85 25.12 -7.80
CA LEU A 13 18.77 24.22 -8.52
C LEU A 13 18.20 23.99 -9.92
N LEU A 14 18.78 24.64 -10.92
CA LEU A 14 18.38 24.47 -12.32
C LEU A 14 19.40 23.62 -13.06
N ALA A 15 18.91 22.62 -13.80
CA ALA A 15 19.70 21.88 -14.78
C ALA A 15 20.09 22.72 -16.03
N SER A 16 19.82 24.04 -16.03
CA SER A 16 20.07 24.93 -17.18
C SER A 16 20.48 26.35 -16.74
N PRO A 17 21.24 27.10 -17.56
CA PRO A 17 21.93 28.35 -17.17
C PRO A 17 21.04 29.61 -17.11
N PHE A 18 19.71 29.47 -16.94
CA PHE A 18 18.79 30.62 -16.97
C PHE A 18 18.50 31.13 -15.57
N ALA A 19 18.55 32.45 -15.38
CA ALA A 19 18.44 33.09 -14.08
C ALA A 19 16.97 33.28 -13.67
N VAL A 20 16.70 33.11 -12.38
CA VAL A 20 15.47 33.61 -11.74
C VAL A 20 15.60 35.13 -11.70
N ASN A 21 14.74 35.85 -12.42
CA ASN A 21 14.87 37.31 -12.58
C ASN A 21 14.64 38.10 -11.29
N ALA A 22 13.79 37.59 -10.39
CA ALA A 22 13.59 38.13 -9.05
C ALA A 22 12.93 37.08 -8.14
N ALA A 23 13.46 36.94 -6.93
CA ALA A 23 12.78 36.29 -5.81
C ALA A 23 12.73 37.33 -4.69
N GLU A 24 11.54 37.85 -4.40
CA GLU A 24 11.33 38.82 -3.31
C GLU A 24 10.55 38.14 -2.19
N GLY A 25 11.15 38.12 -1.01
CA GLY A 25 10.51 37.61 0.21
C GLY A 25 9.99 38.77 1.04
N GLN A 26 8.69 38.83 1.28
CA GLN A 26 8.08 39.78 2.22
C GLN A 26 7.37 39.00 3.33
N GLY A 27 8.07 38.83 4.45
CA GLY A 27 7.58 38.02 5.57
C GLY A 27 7.49 36.54 5.19
N GLU A 28 6.29 35.99 5.29
CA GLU A 28 5.93 34.58 5.00
C GLU A 28 5.59 34.33 3.53
N THR A 29 5.62 35.37 2.69
CA THR A 29 5.34 35.26 1.25
C THR A 29 6.61 35.36 0.42
N LEU A 30 6.77 34.44 -0.52
CA LEU A 30 7.80 34.42 -1.55
C LEU A 30 7.13 34.59 -2.92
N PHE A 31 7.58 35.60 -3.68
CA PHE A 31 7.15 35.84 -5.04
C PHE A 31 8.23 35.37 -6.03
N LEU A 32 7.85 34.55 -6.99
CA LEU A 32 8.70 34.02 -8.04
C LEU A 32 8.13 34.38 -9.41
N MET A 33 8.91 35.07 -10.23
CA MET A 33 8.54 35.31 -11.63
C MET A 33 9.16 34.22 -12.51
N LEU A 34 8.33 33.35 -13.06
CA LEU A 34 8.73 32.30 -14.01
C LEU A 34 8.57 32.85 -15.43
N ASP A 35 9.68 33.20 -16.07
CA ASP A 35 9.68 33.75 -17.43
C ASP A 35 9.68 32.66 -18.51
N GLN A 36 9.87 33.08 -19.77
CA GLN A 36 9.93 32.18 -20.94
C GLN A 36 11.02 31.10 -20.83
N GLY A 37 12.04 31.28 -19.99
CA GLY A 37 13.09 30.29 -19.75
C GLY A 37 12.60 29.04 -19.00
N PHE A 38 11.45 29.11 -18.32
CA PHE A 38 10.87 28.03 -17.52
C PHE A 38 9.72 27.29 -18.23
N VAL A 39 9.16 27.89 -19.29
CA VAL A 39 8.10 27.28 -20.10
C VAL A 39 8.63 26.01 -20.77
N GLY A 40 7.88 24.92 -20.66
CA GLY A 40 8.26 23.66 -21.30
C GLY A 40 9.35 22.87 -20.58
N ARG A 41 9.68 23.18 -19.31
CA ARG A 41 10.84 22.61 -18.60
C ARG A 41 10.51 22.12 -17.21
N PRO A 42 11.18 21.06 -16.74
CA PRO A 42 11.07 20.66 -15.35
C PRO A 42 11.77 21.68 -14.46
N VAL A 43 11.16 21.97 -13.32
CA VAL A 43 11.71 22.89 -12.32
C VAL A 43 11.61 22.22 -10.97
N GLU A 44 12.62 22.41 -10.14
CA GLU A 44 12.61 22.01 -8.73
C GLU A 44 12.92 23.25 -7.90
N LEU A 45 11.99 23.62 -7.02
CA LEU A 45 12.10 24.73 -6.09
C LEU A 45 12.26 24.19 -4.68
N SER A 46 13.47 24.29 -4.13
CA SER A 46 13.73 23.98 -2.73
C SER A 46 13.59 25.24 -1.87
N VAL A 47 12.60 25.23 -0.97
CA VAL A 47 12.29 26.29 -0.02
C VAL A 47 12.53 25.75 1.40
N PHE A 48 12.98 26.62 2.31
CA PHE A 48 13.24 26.29 3.72
C PHE A 48 14.26 25.16 3.95
N GLN A 49 15.51 25.33 3.50
CA GLN A 49 16.57 24.32 3.74
C GLN A 49 16.17 22.90 3.26
N ASN A 50 15.54 22.83 2.08
CA ASN A 50 15.02 21.60 1.45
C ASN A 50 13.82 20.95 2.14
N ARG A 51 13.18 21.62 3.11
CA ARG A 51 11.98 21.07 3.78
C ARG A 51 10.71 21.13 2.93
N LEU A 52 10.67 22.02 1.94
CA LEU A 52 9.61 22.09 0.95
C LEU A 52 10.24 22.06 -0.43
N VAL A 53 9.95 21.03 -1.21
CA VAL A 53 10.34 20.94 -2.62
C VAL A 53 9.08 21.01 -3.46
N VAL A 54 8.99 22.00 -4.35
CA VAL A 54 7.93 22.10 -5.35
C VAL A 54 8.56 21.79 -6.68
N ASP A 55 8.12 20.74 -7.36
CA ASP A 55 8.59 20.40 -8.69
C ASP A 55 7.45 20.25 -9.68
N TRP A 56 7.75 20.48 -10.96
CA TRP A 56 6.80 20.25 -12.03
C TRP A 56 7.51 19.73 -13.27
N ASP A 57 6.75 19.07 -14.14
CA ASP A 57 7.29 18.49 -15.37
C ASP A 57 7.39 19.49 -16.53
N ALA A 58 8.03 19.06 -17.62
CA ALA A 58 8.19 19.85 -18.83
C ALA A 58 6.86 20.26 -19.49
N ASN A 59 5.76 19.57 -19.22
CA ASN A 59 4.47 19.90 -19.81
C ASN A 59 3.69 20.89 -18.96
N THR A 60 4.08 21.14 -17.71
CA THR A 60 3.24 21.83 -16.74
C THR A 60 3.10 23.32 -17.00
N LEU A 61 4.19 24.03 -17.32
CA LEU A 61 4.14 25.46 -17.58
C LEU A 61 4.16 25.74 -19.09
N GLN A 62 3.08 26.27 -19.65
CA GLN A 62 2.90 26.62 -21.07
C GLN A 62 3.04 28.12 -21.37
N ALA A 63 3.00 28.98 -20.35
CA ALA A 63 3.28 30.41 -20.49
C ALA A 63 4.00 30.96 -19.26
N PRO A 64 4.67 32.12 -19.37
CA PRO A 64 5.20 32.82 -18.20
C PRO A 64 4.10 33.14 -17.18
N THR A 65 4.43 33.08 -15.90
CA THR A 65 3.48 33.35 -14.82
C THR A 65 4.21 33.78 -13.55
N ASN A 66 3.51 34.50 -12.68
CA ASN A 66 3.98 34.75 -11.33
C ASN A 66 3.47 33.65 -10.42
N VAL A 67 4.37 33.08 -9.64
CA VAL A 67 4.08 32.10 -8.59
C VAL A 67 4.25 32.76 -7.25
N THR A 68 3.19 32.71 -6.44
CA THR A 68 3.22 33.17 -5.06
C THR A 68 3.21 31.96 -4.15
N LEU A 69 4.21 31.86 -3.29
CA LEU A 69 4.34 30.85 -2.25
C LEU A 69 4.10 31.55 -0.92
N ASN A 70 3.00 31.26 -0.24
CA ASN A 70 2.69 31.83 1.08
C ASN A 70 2.76 30.72 2.13
N VAL A 71 3.61 30.90 3.14
CA VAL A 71 3.88 29.91 4.18
C VAL A 71 3.42 30.46 5.53
N ASP A 72 2.19 30.13 5.92
CA ASP A 72 1.58 30.55 7.19
C ASP A 72 1.62 29.39 8.19
N GLY A 73 2.66 29.37 9.03
CA GLY A 73 2.86 28.29 10.01
C GLY A 73 3.13 26.93 9.37
N ASP A 74 2.18 26.00 9.48
CA ASP A 74 2.19 24.66 8.91
C ASP A 74 1.50 24.59 7.52
N ARG A 75 1.05 25.72 6.99
CA ARG A 75 0.36 25.81 5.71
C ARG A 75 1.26 26.34 4.63
N VAL A 76 1.24 25.69 3.47
CA VAL A 76 1.86 26.19 2.24
C VAL A 76 0.76 26.41 1.22
N ARG A 77 0.61 27.65 0.77
CA ARG A 77 -0.24 28.04 -0.35
C ARG A 77 0.63 28.33 -1.56
N ILE A 78 0.33 27.70 -2.69
CA ILE A 78 0.94 27.99 -3.98
C ILE A 78 -0.15 28.58 -4.88
N SER A 79 0.11 29.76 -5.43
CA SER A 79 -0.83 30.45 -6.32
C SER A 79 -0.12 30.86 -7.59
N PHE A 80 -0.77 30.61 -8.74
CA PHE A 80 -0.30 31.04 -10.04
C PHE A 80 -1.17 32.22 -10.49
N GLU A 81 -0.56 33.34 -10.89
CA GLU A 81 -1.31 34.54 -11.28
C GLU A 81 -2.14 34.31 -12.54
N ASN A 82 -1.64 33.48 -13.46
CA ASN A 82 -2.36 33.13 -14.68
C ASN A 82 -2.59 31.61 -14.78
N ALA A 83 -3.83 31.18 -14.58
CA ALA A 83 -4.21 29.77 -14.74
C ALA A 83 -3.97 29.25 -16.17
N GLU A 84 -4.11 30.09 -17.20
CA GLU A 84 -3.86 29.70 -18.60
C GLU A 84 -2.39 29.36 -18.87
N ALA A 85 -1.49 29.74 -17.96
CA ALA A 85 -0.09 29.37 -18.04
C ALA A 85 0.19 27.91 -17.69
N LEU A 86 -0.77 27.19 -17.10
CA LEU A 86 -0.62 25.79 -16.72
C LEU A 86 -1.29 24.87 -17.74
N SER A 87 -0.61 23.77 -18.07
CA SER A 87 -1.16 22.75 -18.96
C SER A 87 -2.23 21.91 -18.27
N PRO A 88 -3.33 21.56 -18.98
CA PRO A 88 -4.31 20.60 -18.51
C PRO A 88 -3.76 19.21 -18.14
N SER A 89 -2.60 18.86 -18.70
CA SER A 89 -1.94 17.57 -18.52
C SER A 89 -0.62 17.68 -17.76
N GLY A 90 -0.36 18.84 -17.13
CA GLY A 90 0.81 19.06 -16.30
C GLY A 90 0.65 18.45 -14.91
N SER A 91 1.78 18.16 -14.28
CA SER A 91 1.85 17.69 -12.90
C SER A 91 2.66 18.68 -12.04
N ILE A 92 2.10 19.08 -10.90
CA ILE A 92 2.83 19.80 -9.86
C ILE A 92 2.95 18.87 -8.66
N ASN A 93 4.18 18.54 -8.30
CA ASN A 93 4.49 17.77 -7.11
C ASN A 93 4.92 18.72 -5.99
N ILE A 94 4.37 18.49 -4.80
CA ILE A 94 4.79 19.17 -3.58
C ILE A 94 5.29 18.12 -2.60
N THR A 95 6.56 18.21 -2.25
CA THR A 95 7.24 17.34 -1.29
C THR A 95 7.56 18.12 -0.02
N LEU A 96 7.11 17.61 1.12
CA LEU A 96 7.52 18.12 2.43
C LEU A 96 8.52 17.14 3.05
N ASP A 97 9.77 17.57 3.22
CA ASP A 97 10.81 16.83 3.94
C ASP A 97 10.86 17.33 5.39
N ASP A 98 10.12 16.64 6.26
CA ASP A 98 10.53 16.55 7.65
C ASP A 98 11.22 15.22 7.85
N LYS A 99 12.31 15.19 8.61
CA LYS A 99 13.33 14.10 8.67
C LYS A 99 12.80 12.69 8.99
N HIS A 100 11.49 12.51 9.16
CA HIS A 100 10.82 11.24 9.36
C HIS A 100 9.51 11.02 8.58
N LYS A 101 9.00 11.97 7.77
CA LYS A 101 7.67 11.85 7.13
C LYS A 101 7.59 12.64 5.82
N THR A 102 7.19 11.97 4.74
CA THR A 102 7.04 12.59 3.40
C THR A 102 5.62 12.39 2.90
N VAL A 103 4.96 13.48 2.52
CA VAL A 103 3.65 13.48 1.81
C VAL A 103 3.89 14.10 0.44
N PHE A 104 3.43 13.42 -0.62
CA PHE A 104 3.60 13.82 -2.01
C PHE A 104 2.21 14.04 -2.65
N ALA A 105 1.75 15.28 -2.77
CA ALA A 105 0.51 15.55 -3.52
C ALA A 105 0.86 15.93 -4.97
N SER A 106 0.25 15.24 -5.95
CA SER A 106 0.39 15.52 -7.39
C SER A 106 -0.97 15.72 -8.04
N ALA A 107 -1.44 16.96 -8.18
CA ALA A 107 -2.69 17.20 -8.91
C ALA A 107 -2.43 17.24 -10.43
N ASP A 108 -3.21 16.47 -11.21
CA ASP A 108 -3.35 16.69 -12.65
C ASP A 108 -4.25 17.91 -12.84
N ILE A 109 -3.67 19.02 -13.27
CA ILE A 109 -4.35 20.32 -13.25
C ILE A 109 -5.06 20.56 -14.59
N SER A 110 -6.29 20.04 -14.76
CA SER A 110 -7.16 20.42 -15.89
C SER A 110 -7.91 21.72 -15.59
N LEU A 111 -7.44 22.86 -16.14
CA LEU A 111 -8.00 24.18 -15.86
C LEU A 111 -9.06 24.60 -16.88
N SER A 112 -10.20 25.05 -16.37
CA SER A 112 -11.26 25.69 -17.17
C SER A 112 -11.72 27.07 -16.64
N SER A 113 -11.06 27.64 -15.62
CA SER A 113 -11.39 28.97 -15.08
C SER A 113 -10.17 29.74 -14.57
N ALA A 114 -10.27 31.07 -14.62
CA ALA A 114 -9.18 32.04 -14.48
C ALA A 114 -8.48 32.13 -13.11
N ASP A 115 -9.04 31.56 -12.05
CA ASP A 115 -8.43 31.56 -10.72
C ASP A 115 -8.29 30.11 -10.22
N PHE A 116 -7.06 29.59 -10.14
CA PHE A 116 -6.77 28.30 -9.54
C PHE A 116 -6.06 28.51 -8.21
N GLU A 117 -6.75 28.18 -7.13
CA GLU A 117 -6.17 28.05 -5.80
C GLU A 117 -6.28 26.58 -5.40
N ALA A 118 -5.14 25.94 -5.12
CA ALA A 118 -5.09 24.64 -4.48
C ALA A 118 -4.37 24.82 -3.15
N VAL A 119 -5.12 24.80 -2.05
CA VAL A 119 -4.56 24.93 -0.71
C VAL A 119 -4.34 23.53 -0.11
N LEU A 120 -3.10 23.05 -0.16
CA LEU A 120 -2.71 21.85 0.57
C LEU A 120 -2.31 22.24 2.00
N THR A 121 -3.24 22.10 2.94
CA THR A 121 -2.90 22.18 4.38
C THR A 121 -2.56 20.79 4.88
N VAL A 122 -1.29 20.53 5.21
CA VAL A 122 -0.86 19.32 5.90
C VAL A 122 -0.79 19.63 7.40
N GLN A 123 -1.80 19.20 8.15
CA GLN A 123 -1.79 19.38 9.60
C GLN A 123 -0.98 18.24 10.25
N GLU A 124 -0.11 18.58 11.21
CA GLU A 124 0.85 17.66 11.86
C GLU A 124 0.34 16.22 12.02
N SER A 125 1.14 15.25 11.58
CA SER A 125 0.88 13.85 11.87
C SER A 125 1.08 13.57 13.37
N MET A 126 -0.01 13.29 14.07
CA MET A 126 0.09 12.80 15.45
C MET A 126 0.41 11.31 15.41
N ASN A 127 1.52 10.91 16.04
CA ASN A 127 1.73 9.51 16.40
C ASN A 127 1.07 9.30 17.76
N GLU A 128 -0.09 8.67 17.77
CA GLU A 128 -0.76 8.27 18.99
C GLU A 128 -0.48 6.79 19.19
N GLU A 129 0.31 6.45 20.22
CA GLU A 129 0.48 5.06 20.64
C GLU A 129 -0.72 4.66 21.50
N ALA A 130 -1.59 3.82 20.95
CA ALA A 130 -2.70 3.23 21.68
C ALA A 130 -2.40 1.75 21.94
N THR A 131 -2.53 1.30 23.19
CA THR A 131 -2.51 -0.14 23.49
C THR A 131 -3.94 -0.64 23.51
N GLY A 132 -4.28 -1.55 22.60
CA GLY A 132 -5.60 -2.17 22.55
C GLY A 132 -5.89 -3.06 23.76
N ALA A 133 -7.16 -3.45 23.94
CA ALA A 133 -7.57 -4.37 25.01
C ALA A 133 -6.94 -5.78 24.86
N ASP A 134 -6.40 -6.08 23.68
CA ASP A 134 -5.62 -7.25 23.30
C ASP A 134 -4.13 -7.15 23.68
N GLY A 135 -3.68 -6.01 24.20
CA GLY A 135 -2.27 -5.76 24.55
C GLY A 135 -1.40 -5.41 23.34
N ILE A 136 -1.98 -5.21 22.15
CA ILE A 136 -1.24 -4.83 20.95
C ILE A 136 -1.08 -3.31 20.92
N THR A 137 0.15 -2.83 20.69
CA THR A 137 0.44 -1.42 20.49
C THR A 137 0.21 -1.05 19.03
N TYR A 138 -0.73 -0.15 18.80
CA TYR A 138 -1.05 0.42 17.50
C TYR A 138 -0.33 1.76 17.38
N THR A 139 0.46 1.93 16.32
CA THR A 139 0.96 3.24 15.91
C THR A 139 0.09 3.75 14.77
N ASP A 140 -0.67 4.80 15.03
CA ASP A 140 -1.44 5.49 14.00
C ASP A 140 -0.60 6.62 13.40
N GLU A 141 -0.43 6.62 12.09
CA GLU A 141 0.09 7.77 11.33
C GLU A 141 -1.10 8.44 10.63
N ARG A 142 -1.40 9.70 10.99
CA ARG A 142 -2.51 10.46 10.38
C ARG A 142 -1.99 11.58 9.47
N VAL A 143 -2.66 11.77 8.35
CA VAL A 143 -2.47 12.90 7.42
C VAL A 143 -3.83 13.56 7.22
N PHE A 144 -3.90 14.86 7.45
CA PHE A 144 -5.09 15.68 7.20
C PHE A 144 -4.83 16.56 5.98
N LEU A 145 -5.81 16.63 5.10
CA LEU A 145 -5.76 17.37 3.85
C LEU A 145 -7.05 18.13 3.68
N MET A 146 -6.98 19.42 3.36
CA MET A 146 -8.16 20.20 3.01
C MET A 146 -8.29 20.22 1.49
N LEU A 147 -9.36 19.62 0.97
CA LEU A 147 -9.68 19.61 -0.46
C LEU A 147 -10.67 20.74 -0.73
N ASP A 148 -10.21 21.82 -1.36
CA ASP A 148 -11.04 22.98 -1.69
C ASP A 148 -11.77 22.82 -3.04
N GLN A 149 -12.31 23.92 -3.58
CA GLN A 149 -13.03 23.93 -4.86
C GLN A 149 -12.14 23.52 -6.05
N GLY A 150 -10.81 23.65 -5.94
CA GLY A 150 -9.87 23.27 -6.99
C GLY A 150 -9.84 21.76 -7.26
N PHE A 151 -10.27 20.93 -6.30
CA PHE A 151 -10.29 19.47 -6.41
C PHE A 151 -11.67 18.91 -6.83
N VAL A 152 -12.72 19.71 -6.73
CA VAL A 152 -14.10 19.29 -7.01
C VAL A 152 -14.29 19.06 -8.51
N GLY A 153 -14.84 17.90 -8.87
CA GLY A 153 -15.13 17.58 -10.26
C GLY A 153 -13.90 17.22 -11.09
N ARG A 154 -12.76 16.87 -10.46
CA ARG A 154 -11.48 16.65 -11.15
C ARG A 154 -10.83 15.31 -10.80
N PRO A 155 -10.12 14.69 -11.75
CA PRO A 155 -9.27 13.56 -11.44
C PRO A 155 -8.08 14.04 -10.61
N VAL A 156 -7.70 13.28 -9.59
CA VAL A 156 -6.57 13.58 -8.71
C VAL A 156 -5.85 12.29 -8.43
N THR A 157 -4.52 12.36 -8.34
CA THR A 157 -3.66 11.30 -7.82
C THR A 157 -2.86 11.86 -6.66
N MET A 158 -2.67 11.10 -5.61
CA MET A 158 -1.98 11.57 -4.42
C MET A 158 -1.19 10.44 -3.81
N ASP A 159 0.08 10.70 -3.53
CA ASP A 159 0.99 9.80 -2.87
C ASP A 159 1.11 10.20 -1.38
N ALA A 160 0.79 9.25 -0.52
CA ALA A 160 0.81 9.40 0.92
C ALA A 160 1.81 8.41 1.54
N PHE A 161 2.41 8.84 2.65
CA PHE A 161 3.35 8.04 3.45
C PHE A 161 4.59 7.59 2.65
N GLY A 162 5.16 8.48 1.83
CA GLY A 162 6.37 8.22 1.05
C GLY A 162 6.25 7.05 0.06
N GLY A 163 5.17 7.00 -0.71
CA GLY A 163 4.91 5.96 -1.71
C GLY A 163 4.26 4.69 -1.17
N ALA A 164 3.97 4.63 0.13
CA ALA A 164 3.32 3.46 0.71
C ALA A 164 1.82 3.37 0.33
N ALA A 165 1.17 4.50 0.05
CA ALA A 165 -0.19 4.55 -0.45
C ALA A 165 -0.34 5.61 -1.54
N VAL A 166 -1.00 5.27 -2.64
CA VAL A 166 -1.38 6.19 -3.71
C VAL A 166 -2.90 6.17 -3.85
N LEU A 167 -3.55 7.28 -3.51
CA LEU A 167 -4.98 7.49 -3.65
C LEU A 167 -5.24 8.28 -4.93
N ALA A 168 -6.11 7.75 -5.79
CA ALA A 168 -6.59 8.46 -6.97
C ALA A 168 -8.11 8.43 -7.05
N TRP A 169 -8.70 9.47 -7.63
CA TRP A 169 -10.14 9.53 -7.90
C TRP A 169 -10.44 10.18 -9.24
N ASP A 170 -11.63 9.94 -9.76
CA ASP A 170 -12.08 10.47 -11.06
C ASP A 170 -12.81 11.83 -10.94
N GLU A 171 -13.14 12.43 -12.09
CA GLU A 171 -13.85 13.70 -12.21
C GLU A 171 -15.23 13.72 -11.52
N ARG A 172 -15.79 12.57 -11.12
CA ARG A 172 -17.14 12.49 -10.52
C ARG A 172 -17.10 12.17 -9.04
N ALA A 173 -15.93 11.85 -8.51
CA ALA A 173 -15.76 11.36 -7.15
C ALA A 173 -16.00 12.43 -6.09
N LEU A 174 -15.41 13.62 -6.25
CA LEU A 174 -15.51 14.71 -5.28
C LEU A 174 -16.52 15.77 -5.76
N LEU A 175 -17.60 15.96 -5.01
CA LEU A 175 -18.74 16.82 -5.35
C LEU A 175 -18.71 18.19 -4.68
N LYS A 176 -17.97 18.34 -3.58
CA LYS A 176 -17.82 19.61 -2.87
C LYS A 176 -16.54 19.62 -2.02
N PRO A 177 -16.08 20.80 -1.58
CA PRO A 177 -14.94 20.91 -0.68
C PRO A 177 -15.13 20.09 0.60
N THR A 178 -14.06 19.50 1.10
CA THR A 178 -14.07 18.63 2.27
C THR A 178 -12.69 18.48 2.89
N THR A 179 -12.63 17.92 4.09
CA THR A 179 -11.36 17.47 4.67
C THR A 179 -11.18 15.99 4.34
N LEU A 180 -10.03 15.60 3.83
CA LEU A 180 -9.62 14.21 3.67
C LEU A 180 -8.66 13.85 4.81
N THR A 181 -8.98 12.78 5.53
CA THR A 181 -8.13 12.21 6.57
C THR A 181 -7.66 10.85 6.10
N LEU A 182 -6.35 10.64 6.08
CA LEU A 182 -5.72 9.36 5.83
C LEU A 182 -5.09 8.88 7.14
N THR A 183 -5.53 7.75 7.67
CA THR A 183 -4.97 7.15 8.87
C THR A 183 -4.35 5.81 8.51
N ARG A 184 -3.03 5.72 8.54
CA ARG A 184 -2.33 4.45 8.42
C ARG A 184 -2.23 3.82 9.80
N THR A 185 -2.89 2.69 9.98
CA THR A 185 -2.83 1.90 11.22
C THR A 185 -1.94 0.68 11.00
N ARG A 186 -1.15 0.32 12.01
CA ARG A 186 -0.47 -0.98 12.01
C ARG A 186 -1.37 -1.98 12.72
N GLY A 187 -1.99 -2.88 11.97
CA GLY A 187 -2.83 -3.95 12.49
C GLY A 187 -2.01 -4.91 13.34
N GLY A 188 -2.60 -5.34 14.47
CA GLY A 188 -2.10 -6.47 15.23
C GLY A 188 -2.11 -7.75 14.41
N GLN A 189 -1.26 -8.71 14.76
CA GLN A 189 -1.38 -10.07 14.23
C GLN A 189 -2.71 -10.66 14.72
N GLU A 190 -3.69 -10.81 13.82
CA GLU A 190 -4.78 -11.76 14.07
C GLU A 190 -4.19 -13.18 14.17
N ALA A 191 -4.83 -14.09 14.91
CA ALA A 191 -4.33 -15.45 15.15
C ALA A 191 -4.05 -16.25 13.86
N ASP A 192 -4.76 -15.94 12.78
CA ASP A 192 -4.61 -16.58 11.46
C ASP A 192 -3.77 -15.76 10.47
N GLN A 193 -3.28 -14.58 10.87
CA GLN A 193 -2.40 -13.74 10.06
C GLN A 193 -0.95 -13.97 10.46
N THR A 194 -0.13 -14.42 9.51
CA THR A 194 1.30 -14.68 9.76
C THR A 194 2.13 -13.41 9.91
N GLU A 195 1.58 -12.23 9.57
CA GLU A 195 2.31 -10.96 9.59
C GLU A 195 1.40 -9.80 10.00
N ALA A 196 2.00 -8.75 10.58
CA ALA A 196 1.30 -7.51 10.89
C ALA A 196 0.75 -6.90 9.59
N SER A 197 -0.57 -6.79 9.47
CA SER A 197 -1.20 -6.09 8.35
C SER A 197 -1.11 -4.58 8.57
N TRP A 198 -1.00 -3.80 7.50
CA TRP A 198 -1.22 -2.35 7.58
C TRP A 198 -2.67 -2.07 7.21
N GLY A 199 -3.36 -1.31 8.05
CA GLY A 199 -4.59 -0.65 7.68
C GLY A 199 -4.30 0.71 7.04
N LEU A 200 -5.03 1.08 6.01
CA LEU A 200 -5.27 2.50 5.72
C LEU A 200 -6.75 2.77 5.95
N GLU A 201 -7.08 3.81 6.70
CA GLU A 201 -8.40 4.38 6.77
C GLU A 201 -8.42 5.68 5.97
N ILE A 202 -9.35 5.79 5.03
CA ILE A 202 -9.63 7.01 4.29
C ILE A 202 -10.96 7.55 4.78
N ALA A 203 -10.99 8.79 5.27
CA ALA A 203 -12.21 9.44 5.75
C ALA A 203 -12.38 10.84 5.14
N PHE A 204 -13.59 11.14 4.66
CA PHE A 204 -13.95 12.49 4.21
C PHE A 204 -14.77 13.19 5.29
N GLY A 205 -14.55 14.49 5.47
CA GLY A 205 -15.16 15.29 6.54
C GLY A 205 -16.67 15.52 6.38
N SER A 206 -17.24 15.16 5.22
CA SER A 206 -18.67 15.29 4.94
C SER A 206 -19.14 14.16 4.02
N ASP A 207 -20.24 13.51 4.39
CA ASP A 207 -20.74 12.32 3.68
C ASP A 207 -21.24 12.59 2.25
N ASP A 208 -21.69 13.81 2.01
CA ASP A 208 -22.19 14.33 0.73
C ASP A 208 -21.07 15.03 -0.08
N ALA A 209 -19.83 15.00 0.40
CA ALA A 209 -18.68 15.43 -0.41
C ALA A 209 -18.37 14.46 -1.55
N ILE A 210 -18.92 13.25 -1.48
CA ILE A 210 -18.47 12.13 -2.25
C ILE A 210 -19.63 11.55 -3.06
N SER A 211 -19.42 11.37 -4.35
CA SER A 211 -20.44 10.82 -5.23
C SER A 211 -20.49 9.29 -5.12
N PRO A 212 -21.68 8.69 -4.93
CA PRO A 212 -21.84 7.24 -5.02
C PRO A 212 -21.48 6.67 -6.40
N ALA A 213 -21.48 7.51 -7.44
CA ALA A 213 -21.15 7.12 -8.81
C ALA A 213 -19.67 7.33 -9.16
N GLY A 214 -18.90 7.99 -8.30
CA GLY A 214 -17.48 8.22 -8.52
C GLY A 214 -16.64 7.02 -8.11
N MET A 215 -15.51 6.86 -8.79
CA MET A 215 -14.58 5.77 -8.52
C MET A 215 -13.31 6.27 -7.85
N PHE A 216 -12.86 5.51 -6.86
CA PHE A 216 -11.56 5.66 -6.21
C PHE A 216 -10.67 4.51 -6.62
N THR A 217 -9.45 4.82 -7.05
CA THR A 217 -8.38 3.84 -7.22
C THR A 217 -7.40 4.02 -6.08
N LEU A 218 -7.07 2.93 -5.41
CA LEU A 218 -6.13 2.96 -4.31
C LEU A 218 -5.05 1.92 -4.55
N THR A 219 -3.80 2.36 -4.49
CA THR A 219 -2.64 1.51 -4.71
C THR A 219 -1.76 1.56 -3.47
N PHE A 220 -1.40 0.40 -2.93
CA PHE A 220 -0.50 0.32 -1.78
C PHE A 220 0.78 -0.38 -2.16
N LYS A 221 1.88 0.01 -1.53
CA LYS A 221 3.07 -0.84 -1.50
C LYS A 221 2.85 -1.95 -0.48
N ALA A 222 2.81 -3.19 -0.94
CA ALA A 222 2.78 -4.36 -0.10
C ALA A 222 4.05 -4.42 0.77
N LEU A 223 3.93 -4.93 1.99
CA LEU A 223 5.08 -5.15 2.87
C LEU A 223 6.13 -6.06 2.24
N ARG A 224 5.66 -7.01 1.42
CA ARG A 224 6.46 -7.91 0.62
C ARG A 224 5.69 -8.26 -0.66
N PRO A 225 6.39 -8.73 -1.71
CA PRO A 225 5.72 -9.36 -2.84
C PRO A 225 4.82 -10.52 -2.37
N PRO A 226 3.67 -10.74 -3.02
CA PRO A 226 2.85 -11.92 -2.76
C PRO A 226 3.62 -13.20 -3.12
N GLU A 227 3.51 -14.22 -2.29
CA GLU A 227 3.96 -15.57 -2.62
C GLU A 227 2.95 -16.25 -3.56
N SER A 228 3.38 -17.32 -4.23
CA SER A 228 2.54 -18.04 -5.19
C SER A 228 1.26 -18.56 -4.51
N GLY A 229 0.09 -18.13 -5.00
CA GLY A 229 -1.22 -18.48 -4.46
C GLY A 229 -1.80 -17.48 -3.47
N GLU A 230 -1.04 -16.48 -3.02
CA GLU A 230 -1.56 -15.43 -2.15
C GLU A 230 -2.46 -14.45 -2.89
N GLN A 231 -3.61 -14.14 -2.27
CA GLN A 231 -4.50 -13.05 -2.66
C GLN A 231 -4.48 -11.99 -1.57
N ALA A 232 -4.49 -10.72 -1.98
CA ALA A 232 -4.76 -9.60 -1.09
C ALA A 232 -6.27 -9.44 -1.07
N GLU A 233 -6.87 -9.72 0.09
CA GLU A 233 -8.22 -9.23 0.33
C GLU A 233 -8.17 -7.81 0.83
N VAL A 234 -9.13 -7.01 0.38
CA VAL A 234 -9.38 -5.68 0.90
C VAL A 234 -10.77 -5.65 1.52
N ARG A 235 -10.82 -5.29 2.79
CA ARG A 235 -12.07 -5.11 3.52
C ARG A 235 -12.49 -3.66 3.58
N VAL A 236 -13.22 -3.19 2.56
CA VAL A 236 -13.83 -1.87 2.59
C VAL A 236 -14.90 -1.82 3.68
N LEU A 237 -14.60 -1.26 4.84
CA LEU A 237 -15.57 -1.04 5.92
C LEU A 237 -16.42 0.21 5.63
N SER A 238 -17.22 0.17 4.56
CA SER A 238 -18.31 1.13 4.37
C SER A 238 -19.60 0.53 4.92
N SER A 239 -20.58 1.37 5.26
CA SER A 239 -21.85 0.93 5.88
C SER A 239 -22.72 0.00 5.01
N SER A 240 -22.29 -0.36 3.78
CA SER A 240 -23.11 -1.12 2.83
C SER A 240 -22.37 -2.06 1.86
N VAL A 241 -21.03 -2.13 1.84
CA VAL A 241 -20.28 -3.01 0.92
C VAL A 241 -19.27 -3.84 1.71
N ASN A 242 -19.30 -5.17 1.58
CA ASN A 242 -18.58 -6.05 2.52
C ASN A 242 -17.16 -6.45 2.08
N THR A 243 -16.85 -6.49 0.78
CA THR A 243 -15.50 -6.83 0.28
C THR A 243 -15.36 -6.40 -1.17
N VAL A 244 -14.19 -5.88 -1.57
CA VAL A 244 -13.86 -5.63 -2.98
C VAL A 244 -12.61 -6.46 -3.31
N SER A 245 -12.58 -7.13 -4.46
CA SER A 245 -11.40 -7.86 -4.92
C SER A 245 -10.28 -6.86 -5.27
N ALA A 246 -9.07 -7.11 -4.77
CA ALA A 246 -7.87 -6.37 -5.10
C ALA A 246 -6.96 -7.20 -5.99
N ALA A 247 -6.15 -6.54 -6.81
CA ALA A 247 -5.18 -7.19 -7.68
C ALA A 247 -3.76 -6.84 -7.23
N PHE A 248 -2.89 -7.84 -7.19
CA PHE A 248 -1.46 -7.60 -7.08
C PHE A 248 -0.86 -7.25 -8.44
N SER A 249 0.07 -6.31 -8.43
CA SER A 249 0.96 -5.98 -9.54
C SER A 249 2.37 -5.76 -8.97
N GLY A 250 3.18 -6.84 -8.95
CA GLY A 250 4.50 -6.83 -8.31
C GLY A 250 4.40 -6.57 -6.80
N GLU A 251 5.05 -5.50 -6.33
CA GLU A 251 5.00 -5.06 -4.94
C GLU A 251 3.76 -4.21 -4.61
N HIS A 252 2.84 -4.01 -5.55
CA HIS A 252 1.70 -3.12 -5.36
C HIS A 252 0.38 -3.88 -5.30
N VAL A 253 -0.51 -3.44 -4.40
CA VAL A 253 -1.92 -3.87 -4.35
C VAL A 253 -2.76 -2.73 -4.86
N THR A 254 -3.38 -2.91 -6.02
CA THR A 254 -4.29 -1.91 -6.60
C THR A 254 -5.73 -2.40 -6.48
N MET A 255 -6.62 -1.50 -6.13
CA MET A 255 -8.05 -1.74 -6.11
C MET A 255 -8.82 -0.55 -6.67
N ARG A 256 -10.05 -0.84 -7.08
CA ARG A 256 -11.04 0.17 -7.45
C ARG A 256 -12.30 -0.03 -6.66
N THR A 257 -12.72 0.99 -5.94
CA THR A 257 -13.97 0.95 -5.15
C THR A 257 -14.85 2.12 -5.51
N ALA A 258 -16.16 1.89 -5.41
CA ALA A 258 -17.10 2.99 -5.29
C ALA A 258 -16.71 3.83 -4.07
N ALA A 259 -16.98 5.11 -4.18
CA ALA A 259 -16.63 6.05 -3.16
C ALA A 259 -17.34 5.75 -1.82
N ALA A 260 -16.58 5.79 -0.73
CA ALA A 260 -17.08 5.62 0.62
C ALA A 260 -16.51 6.71 1.53
N ASN A 261 -17.34 7.19 2.45
CA ASN A 261 -16.95 8.24 3.40
C ASN A 261 -15.96 7.75 4.45
N LYS A 262 -15.92 6.43 4.65
CA LYS A 262 -14.90 5.71 5.40
C LYS A 262 -14.58 4.42 4.65
N ALA A 263 -13.30 4.15 4.45
CA ALA A 263 -12.84 2.88 3.92
C ALA A 263 -11.59 2.44 4.66
N VAL A 264 -11.61 1.23 5.20
CA VAL A 264 -10.44 0.59 5.81
C VAL A 264 -9.83 -0.37 4.78
N TYR A 265 -8.52 -0.45 4.75
CA TYR A 265 -7.79 -1.26 3.78
C TYR A 265 -6.74 -2.06 4.52
N ALA A 266 -7.05 -3.31 4.83
CA ALA A 266 -6.11 -4.25 5.39
C ALA A 266 -5.84 -5.34 4.34
N PRO A 267 -4.65 -5.39 3.71
CA PRO A 267 -4.29 -6.49 2.83
C PRO A 267 -4.17 -7.74 3.71
N ALA A 268 -5.21 -8.57 3.71
CA ALA A 268 -5.11 -9.89 4.29
C ALA A 268 -4.48 -10.79 3.22
N TYR A 269 -3.24 -11.22 3.46
CA TYR A 269 -2.61 -12.27 2.67
C TYR A 269 -3.33 -13.57 3.01
N ARG A 270 -4.27 -13.98 2.18
CA ARG A 270 -4.81 -15.32 2.22
C ARG A 270 -4.12 -16.10 1.13
N SER A 271 -3.23 -17.02 1.51
CA SER A 271 -2.63 -17.98 0.59
C SER A 271 -3.65 -18.88 -0.10
N GLY A 272 -4.93 -18.88 0.34
CA GLY A 272 -5.91 -19.93 0.01
C GLY A 272 -5.51 -21.33 0.52
N ILE A 273 -4.25 -21.48 0.92
CA ILE A 273 -3.59 -22.65 1.45
C ILE A 273 -3.74 -22.61 2.96
N MET A 274 -4.50 -23.56 3.48
CA MET A 274 -4.48 -23.83 4.90
C MET A 274 -3.06 -24.29 5.25
N ARG A 275 -2.39 -23.60 6.17
CA ARG A 275 -1.02 -23.99 6.59
C ARG A 275 -1.03 -24.86 7.84
N TYR A 276 -2.01 -24.67 8.72
CA TYR A 276 -2.14 -25.41 9.97
C TYR A 276 -3.40 -26.27 9.92
N GLY A 277 -3.28 -27.51 10.34
CA GLY A 277 -4.44 -28.39 10.42
C GLY A 277 -4.06 -29.83 10.66
N ILE A 278 -4.95 -30.73 10.28
CA ILE A 278 -4.73 -32.17 10.42
C ILE A 278 -4.19 -32.74 9.11
N ALA A 279 -3.11 -33.50 9.17
CA ALA A 279 -2.73 -34.44 8.12
C ALA A 279 -3.45 -35.77 8.36
N SER A 280 -3.90 -36.43 7.30
CA SER A 280 -4.18 -37.87 7.33
C SER A 280 -3.27 -38.61 6.37
N TRP A 281 -3.50 -39.90 6.17
CA TRP A 281 -2.77 -40.67 5.19
C TRP A 281 -3.63 -41.62 4.38
N TYR A 282 -3.10 -41.97 3.20
CA TYR A 282 -3.62 -42.99 2.30
C TYR A 282 -2.46 -43.84 1.77
N ARG A 283 -2.73 -45.04 1.27
CA ARG A 283 -1.70 -45.92 0.70
C ARG A 283 -1.85 -45.94 -0.81
N TYR A 284 -0.93 -45.30 -1.53
CA TYR A 284 -1.01 -45.19 -2.99
C TYR A 284 0.22 -45.73 -3.69
N LYS A 285 1.37 -45.08 -3.53
CA LYS A 285 2.58 -45.34 -4.34
C LYS A 285 3.83 -45.55 -3.53
N GLU A 286 3.74 -45.53 -2.20
CA GLU A 286 4.90 -45.65 -1.31
C GLU A 286 5.95 -44.57 -1.64
N CYS A 287 5.48 -43.32 -1.83
CA CYS A 287 6.31 -42.17 -2.20
C CYS A 287 6.30 -41.06 -1.16
N LEU A 288 7.27 -40.14 -1.25
CA LEU A 288 7.21 -38.85 -0.57
C LEU A 288 6.29 -37.90 -1.31
N CYS A 289 5.00 -38.19 -1.24
CA CYS A 289 3.98 -37.53 -2.00
C CYS A 289 2.72 -37.28 -1.15
N ALA A 290 1.88 -36.36 -1.62
CA ALA A 290 0.67 -35.96 -0.92
C ALA A 290 -0.43 -35.55 -1.88
N ALA A 291 -1.67 -35.59 -1.40
CA ALA A 291 -2.80 -34.88 -1.97
C ALA A 291 -2.99 -33.56 -1.22
N SER A 292 -3.21 -32.47 -1.97
CA SER A 292 -3.57 -31.17 -1.41
C SER A 292 -4.73 -30.57 -2.21
N PRO A 293 -5.74 -29.96 -1.57
CA PRO A 293 -6.80 -29.24 -2.28
C PRO A 293 -6.38 -27.80 -2.63
N ASP A 294 -5.35 -27.29 -1.95
CA ASP A 294 -4.96 -25.88 -1.97
C ASP A 294 -3.69 -25.63 -2.83
N VAL A 295 -2.91 -26.68 -3.09
CA VAL A 295 -1.60 -26.57 -3.75
C VAL A 295 -1.59 -27.36 -5.08
N PRO A 296 -1.11 -26.77 -6.20
CA PRO A 296 -1.03 -27.46 -7.48
C PRO A 296 -0.12 -28.71 -7.47
N LYS A 297 -0.48 -29.70 -8.29
CA LYS A 297 0.34 -30.89 -8.55
C LYS A 297 1.74 -30.52 -9.04
N GLY A 298 2.75 -31.23 -8.52
CA GLY A 298 4.18 -31.03 -8.79
C GLY A 298 4.87 -30.12 -7.77
N THR A 299 4.13 -29.38 -6.95
CA THR A 299 4.68 -28.51 -5.92
C THR A 299 5.30 -29.31 -4.78
N ARG A 300 6.42 -28.84 -4.22
CA ARG A 300 7.04 -29.44 -3.03
C ARG A 300 6.62 -28.70 -1.77
N LEU A 301 6.23 -29.48 -0.77
CA LEU A 301 5.75 -29.00 0.52
C LEU A 301 6.60 -29.57 1.63
N ARG A 302 6.99 -28.73 2.58
CA ARG A 302 7.54 -29.15 3.87
C ARG A 302 6.36 -29.34 4.81
N VAL A 303 6.24 -30.54 5.36
CA VAL A 303 5.17 -30.93 6.27
C VAL A 303 5.81 -31.29 7.60
N ALA A 304 5.62 -30.45 8.61
CA ALA A 304 6.18 -30.60 9.95
C ALA A 304 5.10 -30.93 10.96
N ARG A 305 5.44 -31.62 12.05
CA ARG A 305 4.49 -31.80 13.15
C ARG A 305 4.20 -30.45 13.81
N ALA A 306 2.94 -30.22 14.18
CA ALA A 306 2.56 -29.00 14.89
C ALA A 306 3.12 -28.94 16.32
N ASP A 307 3.30 -30.08 16.97
CA ASP A 307 3.86 -30.19 18.34
C ASP A 307 5.39 -30.24 18.38
N ASP A 308 6.03 -30.61 17.27
CA ASP A 308 7.49 -30.60 17.11
C ASP A 308 7.88 -30.23 15.67
N PRO A 309 8.06 -28.92 15.38
CA PRO A 309 8.40 -28.46 14.04
C PRO A 309 9.75 -28.96 13.49
N ASN A 310 10.63 -29.53 14.33
CA ASN A 310 11.90 -30.11 13.88
C ASN A 310 11.71 -31.50 13.25
N THR A 311 10.61 -32.18 13.56
CA THR A 311 10.23 -33.44 12.92
C THR A 311 9.37 -33.13 11.69
N PHE A 312 9.98 -33.23 10.50
CA PHE A 312 9.32 -32.89 9.23
C PHE A 312 9.72 -33.84 8.09
N THR A 313 8.94 -33.81 7.02
CA THR A 313 9.28 -34.43 5.73
C THR A 313 8.98 -33.45 4.60
N VAL A 314 9.64 -33.61 3.45
CA VAL A 314 9.29 -32.88 2.22
C VAL A 314 8.58 -33.83 1.27
N VAL A 315 7.44 -33.39 0.72
CA VAL A 315 6.59 -34.19 -0.16
C VAL A 315 6.32 -33.46 -1.46
N THR A 316 6.05 -34.21 -2.53
CA THR A 316 5.56 -33.67 -3.80
C THR A 316 4.05 -33.87 -3.91
N VAL A 317 3.30 -32.79 -4.15
CA VAL A 317 1.85 -32.89 -4.39
C VAL A 317 1.62 -33.65 -5.69
N ASN A 318 0.90 -34.76 -5.64
CA ASN A 318 0.64 -35.60 -6.81
C ASN A 318 -0.84 -35.84 -7.10
N ASP A 319 -1.72 -35.46 -6.18
CA ASP A 319 -3.16 -35.70 -6.23
C ASP A 319 -3.95 -34.56 -5.59
N TRP A 320 -5.28 -34.58 -5.75
CA TRP A 320 -6.20 -33.63 -5.13
C TRP A 320 -6.94 -34.28 -3.95
N GLY A 321 -7.08 -33.52 -2.87
CA GLY A 321 -7.72 -33.94 -1.63
C GLY A 321 -6.95 -33.41 -0.42
N PRO A 322 -7.50 -33.45 0.79
CA PRO A 322 -8.83 -33.96 1.15
C PRO A 322 -10.00 -33.07 0.70
N ASP A 323 -11.19 -33.67 0.55
CA ASP A 323 -12.43 -32.92 0.31
C ASP A 323 -12.84 -32.13 1.56
N ARG A 324 -12.70 -30.80 1.50
CA ARG A 324 -12.99 -29.86 2.58
C ARG A 324 -14.45 -29.84 3.01
N SER A 325 -15.39 -30.29 2.17
CA SER A 325 -16.79 -30.40 2.55
C SER A 325 -17.05 -31.54 3.55
N VAL A 326 -16.16 -32.54 3.57
CA VAL A 326 -16.22 -33.71 4.47
C VAL A 326 -15.21 -33.59 5.61
N HIS A 327 -14.03 -33.03 5.32
CA HIS A 327 -12.92 -32.88 6.26
C HIS A 327 -12.43 -31.42 6.29
N PRO A 328 -13.19 -30.50 6.91
CA PRO A 328 -12.88 -29.07 6.87
C PRO A 328 -11.50 -28.75 7.45
N ASP A 329 -11.09 -29.45 8.51
CA ASP A 329 -9.85 -29.17 9.25
C ASP A 329 -8.62 -29.92 8.71
N ARG A 330 -8.80 -30.76 7.67
CA ARG A 330 -7.71 -31.61 7.18
C ARG A 330 -6.94 -30.89 6.08
N VAL A 331 -5.71 -30.48 6.40
CA VAL A 331 -4.88 -29.67 5.52
C VAL A 331 -4.27 -30.44 4.34
N ILE A 332 -3.92 -31.70 4.56
CA ILE A 332 -3.18 -32.49 3.58
C ILE A 332 -3.43 -33.99 3.80
N ASP A 333 -3.44 -34.79 2.74
CA ASP A 333 -3.40 -36.26 2.84
C ASP A 333 -2.03 -36.73 2.37
N LEU A 334 -1.27 -37.39 3.24
CA LEU A 334 0.07 -37.88 2.94
C LEU A 334 0.01 -39.33 2.42
N ASP A 335 0.92 -39.74 1.55
CA ASP A 335 1.14 -41.17 1.36
C ASP A 335 1.65 -41.79 2.68
N TYR A 336 1.28 -43.04 2.94
CA TYR A 336 1.67 -43.80 4.13
C TYR A 336 3.16 -43.63 4.49
N VAL A 337 4.05 -43.68 3.49
CA VAL A 337 5.50 -43.55 3.69
C VAL A 337 5.88 -42.15 4.19
N ALA A 338 5.27 -41.10 3.65
CA ALA A 338 5.52 -39.73 4.08
C ALA A 338 4.95 -39.48 5.48
N PHE A 339 3.77 -40.01 5.79
CA PHE A 339 3.16 -39.89 7.12
C PHE A 339 4.00 -40.60 8.19
N ASP A 340 4.51 -41.79 7.89
CA ASP A 340 5.34 -42.59 8.82
C ASP A 340 6.66 -41.89 9.20
N ARG A 341 7.18 -40.99 8.34
CA ARG A 341 8.37 -40.19 8.68
C ARG A 341 8.13 -39.16 9.78
N ILE A 342 6.89 -38.71 9.98
CA ILE A 342 6.55 -37.64 10.92
C ILE A 342 5.54 -38.06 12.00
N GLY A 343 4.93 -39.24 11.88
CA GLY A 343 3.89 -39.71 12.78
C GLY A 343 3.71 -41.22 12.77
N ASN A 344 2.79 -41.71 13.60
CA ASN A 344 2.44 -43.11 13.66
C ASN A 344 1.20 -43.37 12.80
N PRO A 345 1.29 -44.12 11.68
CA PRO A 345 0.14 -44.37 10.81
C PRO A 345 -1.05 -45.03 11.52
N ARG A 346 -0.83 -45.78 12.60
CA ARG A 346 -1.93 -46.37 13.39
C ARG A 346 -2.82 -45.32 14.07
N GLY A 347 -2.34 -44.10 14.27
CA GLY A 347 -3.12 -42.98 14.78
C GLY A 347 -4.10 -42.40 13.75
N GLY A 348 -3.90 -42.68 12.45
CA GLY A 348 -4.75 -42.22 11.35
C GLY A 348 -4.62 -40.74 10.98
N VAL A 349 -4.36 -39.87 11.95
CA VAL A 349 -4.27 -38.42 11.78
C VAL A 349 -3.18 -37.80 12.67
N LEU A 350 -2.71 -36.62 12.30
CA LEU A 350 -1.65 -35.87 12.99
C LEU A 350 -1.80 -34.36 12.78
N GLY A 351 -1.60 -33.53 13.81
CA GLY A 351 -1.54 -32.08 13.63
C GLY A 351 -0.24 -31.66 12.93
N VAL A 352 -0.32 -30.86 11.87
CA VAL A 352 0.82 -30.46 11.05
C VAL A 352 0.81 -28.97 10.67
N VAL A 353 2.00 -28.50 10.28
CA VAL A 353 2.23 -27.23 9.59
C VAL A 353 2.75 -27.54 8.18
N VAL A 354 2.21 -26.85 7.17
CA VAL A 354 2.53 -27.02 5.75
C VAL A 354 3.11 -25.72 5.19
N ASP A 355 4.30 -25.82 4.62
CA ASP A 355 5.03 -24.72 4.01
C ASP A 355 5.43 -25.05 2.56
N LEU A 356 5.39 -24.06 1.66
CA LEU A 356 5.93 -24.18 0.31
C LEU A 356 7.46 -24.25 0.37
N VAL A 357 8.07 -25.18 -0.37
CA VAL A 357 9.53 -25.28 -0.48
C VAL A 357 9.98 -24.72 -1.82
N LYS A 358 10.85 -23.71 -1.78
CA LYS A 358 11.40 -23.08 -2.99
C LYS A 358 12.52 -23.96 -3.59
N PRO A 359 12.69 -24.01 -4.93
CA PRO A 359 13.72 -24.81 -5.58
C PRO A 359 15.16 -24.56 -5.07
N GLU A 360 15.44 -23.35 -4.61
CA GLU A 360 16.73 -22.94 -4.05
C GLU A 360 16.97 -23.39 -2.60
N ASP A 361 15.94 -23.86 -1.88
CA ASP A 361 16.08 -24.33 -0.51
C ASP A 361 16.83 -25.68 -0.48
N PRO A 362 17.87 -25.86 0.35
CA PRO A 362 18.56 -27.14 0.51
C PRO A 362 17.62 -28.33 0.79
N VAL A 363 16.49 -28.10 1.48
CA VAL A 363 15.53 -29.17 1.80
C VAL A 363 14.68 -29.58 0.60
N TYR A 364 14.68 -28.82 -0.50
CA TYR A 364 13.90 -29.13 -1.71
C TYR A 364 14.20 -30.52 -2.21
N ALA A 365 15.48 -30.91 -2.25
CA ALA A 365 15.94 -32.23 -2.73
C ALA A 365 15.46 -33.42 -1.87
N LEU A 366 15.02 -33.19 -0.64
CA LEU A 366 14.58 -34.27 0.26
C LEU A 366 13.33 -35.00 -0.25
N ALA A 367 12.53 -34.37 -1.12
CA ALA A 367 11.36 -35.03 -1.73
C ALA A 367 11.75 -36.15 -2.70
N ASP A 368 12.99 -36.16 -3.21
CA ASP A 368 13.49 -37.19 -4.14
C ASP A 368 14.12 -38.38 -3.41
N GLU A 369 14.25 -38.31 -2.08
CA GLU A 369 14.76 -39.41 -1.28
C GLU A 369 13.75 -40.57 -1.28
N LEU A 370 13.99 -41.55 -2.15
CA LEU A 370 13.26 -42.81 -2.11
C LEU A 370 13.28 -43.37 -0.68
N PRO A 371 12.13 -43.88 -0.16
CA PRO A 371 12.15 -44.54 1.12
C PRO A 371 13.14 -45.70 1.12
N PRO A 372 13.82 -45.98 2.25
CA PRO A 372 14.59 -47.20 2.37
C PRO A 372 13.66 -48.38 2.07
N PRO A 373 14.13 -49.39 1.33
CA PRO A 373 13.27 -50.47 0.89
C PRO A 373 12.69 -51.23 2.11
N PRO A 374 11.49 -51.83 1.96
CA PRO A 374 10.63 -52.25 3.09
C PRO A 374 11.21 -53.33 4.02
N TRP A 375 12.39 -53.87 3.72
CA TRP A 375 13.09 -54.91 4.48
C TRP A 375 14.12 -54.37 5.48
N LYS A 376 14.15 -53.05 5.72
CA LYS A 376 15.06 -52.39 6.68
C LYS A 376 14.40 -51.93 7.99
N TRP A 377 13.16 -52.33 8.27
CA TRP A 377 12.39 -51.91 9.46
C TRP A 377 12.17 -53.03 10.46
#